data_AF-A0A7W7I369-F1
#
_entry.id   AF-A0A7W7I369-F1
#
_cell.length_a   1.000
_cell.length_b   1.000
_cell.length_c   1.000
_cell.angle_alpha   90.00
_cell.angle_beta   90.00
_cell.angle_gamma   90.00
#
_symmetry.space_group_name_H-M   'P 1'
#
loop_
_entity.id
_entity.type
_entity.pdbx_description
1 polymer ?
#
loop_
_entity_poly.entity_id
_entity_poly.type
_entity_poly.pdbx_seq_one_letter_code
_entity_poly.pdbx_strand_id
1 'polypeptide(L)'
;MTALPGPVAVAAWIAVTVTAPLLFYDATQRWEENQAASNALGWTLAAVPVLAALVSARWTRRRSVPAFLTATAVGALITAVFLAGTMAWYRWIVPLDGAGLPERGRPPVDWSNFWWTGLLLAVAGAVIGYPIGLKHATRADPPARRGYAVGAIVAVAGALLAPMTVRLGAEDSTIRYDEGGYGGTGQFATQPGGKPGVLELPAAGRYAIMAVGPTPKVPDCVVLDGGQARRPVERVSIPPGDYGGDAATFAWVATFEVPGPGTYTMTCHDQGEYTVGEVPRIRGAVATLIHWPVMVIMLLGSVPGLLIIANTFRRGAGRASRD
;
A
#
# COMPACT_ATOMS: atom_id res chain seq x y z
N MET A 1 16.15 9.06 -30.86
CA MET A 1 15.21 8.12 -30.23
C MET A 1 15.56 7.96 -28.76
N THR A 2 14.76 8.54 -27.88
CA THR A 2 14.93 8.48 -26.41
C THR A 2 14.64 7.05 -25.93
N ALA A 3 15.65 6.37 -25.42
CA ALA A 3 15.49 5.02 -24.89
C ALA A 3 14.90 5.10 -23.48
N LEU A 4 13.60 4.84 -23.35
CA LEU A 4 12.94 4.65 -22.05
C LEU A 4 13.72 3.63 -21.19
N PRO A 5 13.71 3.77 -19.85
CA PRO A 5 14.35 2.83 -18.95
C PRO A 5 13.91 1.41 -19.29
N GLY A 6 14.87 0.49 -19.21
CA GLY A 6 14.58 -0.91 -19.49
C GLY A 6 13.56 -1.44 -18.48
N PRO A 7 12.74 -2.42 -18.88
CA PRO A 7 11.74 -3.02 -17.99
C PRO A 7 12.29 -3.47 -16.63
N VAL A 8 13.56 -3.91 -16.59
CA VAL A 8 14.29 -4.30 -15.38
C VAL A 8 14.52 -3.15 -14.40
N ALA A 9 14.78 -1.93 -14.89
CA ALA A 9 14.97 -0.79 -14.03
C ALA A 9 13.64 -0.33 -13.39
N VAL A 10 12.56 -0.37 -14.17
CA VAL A 10 11.20 -0.07 -13.69
C VAL A 10 10.72 -1.12 -12.68
N ALA A 11 11.00 -2.39 -12.96
CA ALA A 11 10.74 -3.52 -12.08
C ALA A 11 11.42 -3.39 -10.71
N ALA A 12 12.74 -3.21 -10.74
CA ALA A 12 13.54 -3.03 -9.54
C ALA A 12 13.09 -1.80 -8.76
N TRP A 13 12.68 -0.74 -9.44
CA TRP A 13 12.16 0.45 -8.76
C TRP A 13 10.89 0.19 -7.96
N ILE A 14 9.90 -0.45 -8.59
CA ILE A 14 8.62 -0.77 -7.93
C ILE A 14 8.87 -1.70 -6.74
N ALA A 15 9.74 -2.69 -6.94
CA ALA A 15 10.13 -3.62 -5.87
C ALA A 15 10.84 -2.92 -4.69
N VAL A 16 11.61 -1.87 -4.93
CA VAL A 16 12.37 -1.22 -3.84
C VAL A 16 11.60 -0.03 -3.23
N THR A 17 10.70 0.63 -3.96
CA THR A 17 10.02 1.85 -3.48
C THR A 17 8.56 1.67 -3.08
N VAL A 18 7.93 0.58 -3.51
CA VAL A 18 6.55 0.26 -3.15
C VAL A 18 6.53 -1.02 -2.32
N THR A 19 7.18 -2.07 -2.79
CA THR A 19 7.14 -3.40 -2.17
C THR A 19 7.98 -3.53 -0.90
N ALA A 20 9.28 -3.23 -0.98
CA ALA A 20 10.21 -3.43 0.14
C ALA A 20 9.88 -2.59 1.39
N PRO A 21 9.46 -1.31 1.27
CA PRO A 21 9.09 -0.52 2.45
C PRO A 21 7.88 -1.12 3.15
N LEU A 22 6.89 -1.63 2.40
CA LEU A 22 5.67 -2.22 2.97
C LEU A 22 5.91 -3.58 3.60
N LEU A 23 6.72 -4.44 2.97
CA LEU A 23 7.10 -5.73 3.54
C LEU A 23 7.94 -5.58 4.81
N PHE A 24 8.84 -4.59 4.83
CA PHE A 24 9.59 -4.26 6.03
C PHE A 24 8.68 -3.69 7.12
N TYR A 25 7.79 -2.77 6.75
CA TYR A 25 6.83 -2.16 7.67
C TYR A 25 5.90 -3.17 8.34
N ASP A 26 5.46 -4.19 7.60
CA ASP A 26 4.69 -5.33 8.12
C ASP A 26 5.55 -6.22 9.06
N ALA A 27 6.82 -6.43 8.72
CA ALA A 27 7.70 -7.33 9.46
C ALA A 27 8.25 -6.75 10.79
N THR A 28 8.37 -5.42 10.94
CA THR A 28 9.03 -4.79 12.09
C THR A 28 8.15 -4.62 13.33
N GLN A 29 7.16 -5.48 13.56
CA GLN A 29 6.32 -5.50 14.77
C GLN A 29 5.86 -4.11 15.23
N ARG A 30 5.14 -3.42 14.34
CA ARG A 30 4.57 -2.08 14.53
C ARG A 30 3.82 -1.90 15.86
N TRP A 31 3.22 -2.98 16.39
CA TRP A 31 2.38 -2.96 17.59
C TRP A 31 3.13 -2.53 18.87
N GLU A 32 4.43 -2.80 18.97
CA GLU A 32 5.24 -2.42 20.15
C GLU A 32 5.88 -1.03 20.01
N GLU A 33 6.20 -0.58 18.79
CA GLU A 33 7.16 0.52 18.60
C GLU A 33 6.57 1.84 18.07
N ASN A 34 5.27 1.92 17.75
CA ASN A 34 4.65 3.15 17.22
C ASN A 34 5.47 3.78 16.07
N GLN A 35 5.91 2.94 15.13
CA GLN A 35 6.75 3.38 14.02
C GLN A 35 5.94 4.24 13.04
N ALA A 36 6.40 5.47 12.83
CA ALA A 36 5.78 6.38 11.88
C ALA A 36 5.94 5.84 10.45
N ALA A 37 4.88 5.94 9.64
CA ALA A 37 4.95 5.61 8.22
C ALA A 37 5.95 6.49 7.43
N SER A 38 6.45 7.59 8.02
CA SER A 38 7.62 8.32 7.51
C SER A 38 8.90 7.47 7.47
N ASN A 39 9.03 6.42 8.27
CA ASN A 39 10.15 5.49 8.18
C ASN A 39 10.14 4.70 6.85
N ALA A 40 8.95 4.46 6.27
CA ALA A 40 8.82 3.86 4.94
C ALA A 40 9.39 4.77 3.83
N LEU A 41 9.40 6.10 4.05
CA LEU A 41 10.01 7.06 3.14
C LEU A 41 11.54 6.93 3.11
N GLY A 42 12.17 6.53 4.22
CA GLY A 42 13.61 6.29 4.29
C GLY A 42 14.08 5.22 3.30
N TRP A 43 13.29 4.16 3.12
CA TRP A 43 13.56 3.13 2.10
C TRP A 43 13.45 3.67 0.67
N THR A 44 12.47 4.54 0.43
CA THR A 44 12.35 5.22 -0.87
C THR A 44 13.61 6.03 -1.17
N LEU A 45 14.13 6.77 -0.19
CA LEU A 45 15.40 7.52 -0.34
C LEU A 45 16.60 6.58 -0.56
N ALA A 46 16.68 5.46 0.15
CA ALA A 46 17.75 4.48 -0.05
C ALA A 46 17.72 3.83 -1.45
N ALA A 47 16.53 3.70 -2.05
CA ALA A 47 16.32 3.14 -3.39
C ALA A 47 16.79 4.08 -4.52
N VAL A 48 16.57 5.37 -4.33
CA VAL A 48 16.83 6.44 -5.31
C VAL A 48 18.22 6.35 -5.97
N PRO A 49 19.34 6.27 -5.23
CA PRO A 49 20.66 6.25 -5.85
C PRO A 49 20.89 4.97 -6.68
N VAL A 50 20.30 3.84 -6.28
CA VAL A 50 20.41 2.58 -7.02
C VAL A 50 19.70 2.66 -8.36
N LEU A 51 18.48 3.21 -8.40
CA LEU A 51 17.76 3.40 -9.66
C LEU A 51 18.52 4.34 -10.60
N ALA A 52 18.94 5.49 -10.07
CA ALA A 52 19.63 6.48 -10.86
C ALA A 52 20.94 5.91 -11.44
N ALA A 53 21.64 5.08 -10.66
CA ALA A 53 22.81 4.35 -11.13
C ALA A 53 22.48 3.37 -12.27
N LEU A 54 21.43 2.56 -12.13
CA LEU A 54 21.00 1.60 -13.15
C LEU A 54 20.56 2.27 -14.45
N VAL A 55 19.81 3.38 -14.35
CA VAL A 55 19.35 4.15 -15.52
C VAL A 55 20.54 4.79 -16.23
N SER A 56 21.43 5.44 -15.48
CA SER A 56 22.64 6.07 -16.00
C SER A 56 23.54 5.03 -16.68
N ALA A 57 23.83 3.90 -16.01
CA ALA A 57 24.64 2.82 -16.56
C ALA A 57 24.14 2.30 -17.92
N ARG A 58 22.81 2.26 -18.11
CA ARG A 58 22.19 1.78 -19.35
C ARG A 58 22.24 2.81 -20.49
N TRP A 59 22.26 4.10 -20.15
CA TRP A 59 22.37 5.20 -21.09
C TRP A 59 23.81 5.47 -21.53
N THR A 60 24.78 4.97 -20.78
CA THR A 60 26.19 5.10 -21.09
C THR A 60 26.60 4.23 -22.29
N ARG A 61 26.93 4.89 -23.42
CA ARG A 61 27.44 4.22 -24.62
C ARG A 61 28.77 4.77 -25.14
N ARG A 62 29.20 5.95 -24.68
CA ARG A 62 30.39 6.65 -25.18
C ARG A 62 31.14 7.27 -24.01
N ARG A 63 32.47 7.28 -24.09
CA ARG A 63 33.36 8.00 -23.16
C ARG A 63 33.49 9.44 -23.64
N SER A 64 32.59 10.32 -23.24
CA SER A 64 32.75 11.76 -23.42
C SER A 64 32.08 12.53 -22.30
N VAL A 65 32.59 13.72 -21.98
CA VAL A 65 31.99 14.64 -21.00
C VAL A 65 30.52 14.96 -21.32
N PRO A 66 30.14 15.31 -22.57
CA PRO A 66 28.72 15.53 -22.88
C PRO A 66 27.88 14.26 -22.72
N ALA A 67 28.41 13.06 -22.99
CA ALA A 67 27.70 11.81 -22.78
C ALA A 67 27.48 11.53 -21.28
N PHE A 68 28.47 11.85 -20.44
CA PHE A 68 28.34 11.79 -18.98
C PHE A 68 27.24 12.71 -18.47
N LEU A 69 27.28 14.00 -18.83
CA LEU A 69 26.29 14.97 -18.40
C LEU A 69 24.88 14.56 -18.84
N THR A 70 24.73 14.07 -20.07
CA THR A 70 23.43 13.62 -20.60
C THR A 70 22.92 12.38 -19.85
N ALA A 71 23.77 11.36 -19.63
CA ALA A 71 23.37 10.15 -18.91
C ALA A 71 22.98 10.44 -17.45
N THR A 72 23.75 11.31 -16.79
CA THR A 72 23.47 11.75 -15.42
C THR A 72 22.17 12.54 -15.34
N ALA A 73 21.96 13.52 -16.23
CA ALA A 73 20.74 14.33 -16.27
C ALA A 73 19.50 13.47 -16.53
N VAL A 74 19.58 12.52 -17.48
CA VAL A 74 18.47 11.59 -17.78
C VAL A 74 18.20 10.66 -16.61
N GLY A 75 19.25 10.11 -15.97
CA GLY A 75 19.13 9.26 -14.78
C GLY A 75 18.48 9.97 -13.60
N ALA A 76 18.95 11.19 -13.31
CA ALA A 76 18.39 12.02 -12.25
C ALA A 76 16.94 12.43 -12.55
N LEU A 77 16.64 12.87 -13.78
CA LEU A 77 15.29 13.28 -14.19
C LEU A 77 14.28 12.13 -14.08
N ILE A 78 14.61 10.96 -14.62
CA ILE A 78 13.74 9.78 -14.54
C ILE A 78 13.48 9.42 -13.07
N THR A 79 14.53 9.40 -12.25
CA THR A 79 14.41 9.07 -10.83
C THR A 79 13.63 10.14 -10.06
N ALA A 80 13.77 11.42 -10.40
CA ALA A 80 13.00 12.51 -9.81
C ALA A 80 11.50 12.41 -10.18
N VAL A 81 11.16 12.07 -11.43
CA VAL A 81 9.76 11.82 -11.83
C VAL A 81 9.18 10.65 -11.03
N PHE A 82 9.96 9.59 -10.85
CA PHE A 82 9.55 8.46 -10.03
C PHE A 82 9.38 8.83 -8.56
N LEU A 83 10.31 9.58 -7.97
CA LEU A 83 10.21 10.09 -6.61
C LEU A 83 8.98 10.98 -6.43
N ALA A 84 8.70 11.87 -7.38
CA ALA A 84 7.52 12.73 -7.36
C ALA A 84 6.23 11.88 -7.44
N GLY A 85 6.22 10.84 -8.28
CA GLY A 85 5.12 9.88 -8.35
C GLY A 85 4.90 9.14 -7.03
N THR A 86 5.97 8.67 -6.38
CA THR A 86 5.91 8.03 -5.06
C THR A 86 5.41 9.01 -3.99
N MET A 87 5.89 10.25 -3.98
CA MET A 87 5.39 11.29 -3.06
C MET A 87 3.92 11.61 -3.29
N ALA A 88 3.50 11.76 -4.55
CA ALA A 88 2.11 11.98 -4.90
C ALA A 88 1.24 10.79 -4.47
N TRP A 89 1.73 9.57 -4.64
CA TRP A 89 1.08 8.35 -4.16
C TRP A 89 0.90 8.36 -2.65
N TYR A 90 1.98 8.58 -1.87
CA TYR A 90 1.85 8.70 -0.42
C TYR A 90 0.86 9.81 -0.06
N ARG A 91 1.04 11.03 -0.57
CA ARG A 91 0.16 12.17 -0.26
C ARG A 91 -1.33 11.93 -0.61
N TRP A 92 -1.61 11.11 -1.63
CA TRP A 92 -2.98 10.85 -2.09
C TRP A 92 -3.62 9.61 -1.46
N ILE A 93 -2.84 8.55 -1.23
CA ILE A 93 -3.34 7.23 -0.83
C ILE A 93 -3.18 7.02 0.67
N VAL A 94 -2.00 7.26 1.21
CA VAL A 94 -1.72 7.16 2.64
C VAL A 94 -1.49 8.59 3.11
N PRO A 95 -2.52 9.35 3.48
CA PRO A 95 -2.36 10.76 3.84
C PRO A 95 -1.51 10.87 5.11
N LEU A 96 -0.20 10.81 4.90
CA LEU A 96 0.85 11.10 5.84
C LEU A 96 0.75 12.59 6.07
N ASP A 97 -0.20 12.97 6.92
CA ASP A 97 -0.48 14.36 7.17
C ASP A 97 0.73 15.00 7.84
N GLY A 98 1.50 15.74 7.06
CA GLY A 98 2.34 16.81 7.57
C GLY A 98 1.52 18.02 8.08
N ALA A 99 0.18 17.93 8.13
CA ALA A 99 -0.70 19.08 8.37
C ALA A 99 -1.82 18.86 9.41
N GLY A 100 -1.95 17.68 10.02
CA GLY A 100 -3.25 17.23 10.52
C GLY A 100 -3.33 16.73 11.95
N LEU A 101 -2.47 17.23 12.85
CA LEU A 101 -2.49 17.24 14.33
C LEU A 101 -1.04 17.02 14.81
N PRO A 102 -0.52 17.86 15.71
CA PRO A 102 0.77 17.59 16.35
C PRO A 102 0.65 16.23 17.05
N GLU A 103 1.28 15.21 16.48
CA GLU A 103 1.73 14.06 17.24
C GLU A 103 2.61 14.66 18.35
N ARG A 104 2.15 14.65 19.61
CA ARG A 104 2.84 15.31 20.74
C ARG A 104 4.33 14.95 20.68
N GLY A 105 5.16 15.88 20.18
CA GLY A 105 6.61 15.73 20.11
C GLY A 105 7.24 15.35 18.77
N ARG A 106 6.50 15.10 17.67
CA ARG A 106 7.13 14.84 16.35
C ARG A 106 6.84 15.94 15.31
N PRO A 107 7.87 16.44 14.59
CA PRO A 107 7.68 17.42 13.54
C PRO A 107 6.97 16.78 12.32
N PRO A 108 6.16 17.56 11.58
CA PRO A 108 5.54 17.08 10.35
C PRO A 108 6.60 16.62 9.34
N VAL A 109 6.21 15.70 8.44
CA VAL A 109 7.08 15.27 7.34
C VAL A 109 7.44 16.49 6.49
N ASP A 110 8.72 16.87 6.49
CA ASP A 110 9.25 17.91 5.62
C ASP A 110 9.43 17.35 4.21
N TRP A 111 8.34 17.43 3.42
CA TRP A 111 8.31 17.00 2.03
C TRP A 111 9.31 17.74 1.14
N SER A 112 9.68 18.97 1.51
CA SER A 112 10.69 19.74 0.77
C SER A 112 12.07 19.13 0.99
N ASN A 113 12.44 18.90 2.25
CA ASN A 113 13.70 18.24 2.57
C ASN A 113 13.77 16.83 1.98
N PHE A 114 12.67 16.07 2.03
CA PHE A 114 12.56 14.76 1.39
C PHE A 114 12.84 14.83 -0.12
N TRP A 115 12.23 15.78 -0.82
CA TRP A 115 12.44 16.00 -2.25
C TRP A 115 13.89 16.34 -2.58
N TRP A 116 14.48 17.30 -1.86
CA TRP A 116 15.86 17.74 -2.13
C TRP A 116 16.88 16.64 -1.80
N THR A 117 16.69 15.92 -0.69
CA THR A 117 17.54 14.78 -0.31
C THR A 117 17.46 13.69 -1.38
N GLY A 118 16.25 13.35 -1.83
CA GLY A 118 16.06 12.38 -2.89
C GLY A 118 16.69 12.84 -4.21
N LEU A 119 16.52 14.10 -4.61
CA LEU A 119 17.15 14.62 -5.82
C LEU A 119 18.68 14.55 -5.77
N LEU A 120 19.28 14.91 -4.64
CA LEU A 120 20.73 14.80 -4.44
C LEU A 120 21.22 13.36 -4.54
N LEU A 121 20.51 12.42 -3.91
CA LEU A 121 20.81 10.99 -4.00
C LEU A 121 20.63 10.47 -5.44
N ALA A 122 19.66 10.97 -6.18
CA ALA A 122 19.46 10.60 -7.58
C ALA A 122 20.64 11.06 -8.44
N VAL A 123 21.11 12.29 -8.25
CA VAL A 123 22.31 12.79 -8.94
C VAL A 123 23.53 11.95 -8.58
N ALA A 124 23.79 11.72 -7.29
CA ALA A 124 24.92 10.93 -6.82
C ALA A 124 24.90 9.50 -7.40
N GLY A 125 23.75 8.83 -7.34
CA GLY A 125 23.55 7.52 -7.94
C GLY A 125 23.82 7.51 -9.44
N ALA A 126 23.28 8.48 -10.18
CA ALA A 126 23.50 8.58 -11.62
C ALA A 126 24.99 8.79 -11.98
N VAL A 127 25.72 9.60 -11.20
CA VAL A 127 27.17 9.79 -11.36
C VAL A 127 27.92 8.48 -11.14
N ILE A 128 27.56 7.70 -10.12
CA ILE A 128 28.18 6.39 -9.82
C ILE A 128 27.83 5.35 -10.89
N GLY A 129 26.61 5.38 -11.43
CA GLY A 129 26.16 4.43 -12.45
C GLY A 129 26.87 4.57 -13.79
N TYR A 130 27.25 5.79 -14.17
CA TYR A 130 27.91 6.04 -15.45
C TYR A 130 29.17 5.18 -15.70
N PRO A 131 30.18 5.14 -14.79
CA PRO A 131 31.37 4.31 -14.98
C PRO A 131 31.06 2.81 -14.96
N ILE A 132 30.01 2.36 -14.25
CA ILE A 132 29.57 0.96 -14.25
C ILE A 132 29.06 0.57 -15.64
N GLY A 133 28.30 1.46 -16.29
CA GLY A 133 27.81 1.29 -17.66
C GLY A 133 28.92 1.17 -18.69
N LEU A 134 29.98 1.97 -18.54
CA LEU A 134 31.17 1.89 -19.42
C LEU A 134 31.86 0.51 -19.39
N LYS A 135 31.80 -0.21 -18.26
CA LYS A 135 32.40 -1.54 -18.11
C LYS A 135 31.56 -2.65 -18.73
N HIS A 136 30.24 -2.46 -18.83
CA HIS A 136 29.29 -3.50 -19.26
C HIS A 136 28.82 -3.39 -20.72
N ALA A 137 29.20 -2.33 -21.43
CA ALA A 137 28.81 -2.10 -22.83
C ALA A 137 29.32 -3.17 -23.82
N THR A 138 30.17 -4.11 -23.38
CA THR A 138 30.81 -5.14 -24.22
C THR A 138 30.03 -6.46 -24.30
N ARG A 139 28.98 -6.70 -23.50
CA ARG A 139 28.20 -7.95 -23.55
C ARG A 139 26.79 -7.72 -24.09
N ALA A 140 26.59 -8.07 -25.35
CA ALA A 140 25.27 -8.14 -25.99
C ALA A 140 24.53 -9.41 -25.51
N ASP A 141 23.90 -9.36 -24.35
CA ASP A 141 23.06 -10.48 -23.89
C ASP A 141 21.72 -10.55 -24.65
N PRO A 142 21.15 -11.76 -24.87
CA PRO A 142 19.87 -11.92 -25.55
C PRO A 142 18.72 -11.29 -24.73
N PRO A 143 18.04 -10.24 -25.23
CA PRO A 143 17.22 -9.37 -24.37
C PRO A 143 15.78 -9.84 -24.14
N ALA A 144 15.30 -10.87 -24.85
CA ALA A 144 13.87 -11.20 -24.87
C ALA A 144 13.40 -12.00 -23.65
N ARG A 145 14.08 -13.09 -23.29
CA ARG A 145 13.64 -13.98 -22.19
C ARG A 145 13.68 -13.30 -20.82
N ARG A 146 14.69 -12.47 -20.57
CA ARG A 146 14.82 -11.70 -19.32
C ARG A 146 13.70 -10.67 -19.13
N GLY A 147 13.22 -10.05 -20.22
CA GLY A 147 12.13 -9.08 -20.15
C GLY A 147 10.81 -9.70 -19.67
N TYR A 148 10.48 -10.89 -20.16
CA TYR A 148 9.30 -11.64 -19.71
C TYR A 148 9.41 -12.10 -18.26
N ALA A 149 10.54 -12.67 -17.86
CA ALA A 149 10.77 -13.12 -16.48
C ALA A 149 10.64 -11.96 -15.48
N VAL A 150 11.28 -10.83 -15.79
CA VAL A 150 11.19 -9.62 -14.97
C VAL A 150 9.77 -9.07 -14.92
N GLY A 151 9.08 -8.99 -16.07
CA GLY A 151 7.70 -8.53 -16.09
C GLY A 151 6.75 -9.41 -15.29
N ALA A 152 6.92 -10.73 -15.37
CA ALA A 152 6.13 -11.68 -14.60
C ALA A 152 6.37 -11.52 -13.09
N ILE A 153 7.64 -11.41 -12.65
CA ILE A 153 7.99 -11.19 -11.25
C ILE A 153 7.34 -9.90 -10.72
N VAL A 154 7.42 -8.81 -11.48
CA VAL A 154 6.81 -7.52 -11.08
C VAL A 154 5.30 -7.60 -11.03
N ALA A 155 4.68 -8.26 -12.00
CA ALA A 155 3.23 -8.41 -12.03
C ALA A 155 2.73 -9.19 -10.82
N VAL A 156 3.38 -10.32 -10.50
CA VAL A 156 3.04 -11.16 -9.34
C VAL A 156 3.31 -10.41 -8.03
N ALA A 157 4.48 -9.80 -7.88
CA ALA A 157 4.81 -9.02 -6.69
C ALA A 157 3.80 -7.89 -6.48
N GLY A 158 3.57 -7.07 -7.51
CA GLY A 158 2.61 -5.97 -7.45
C GLY A 158 1.19 -6.43 -7.12
N ALA A 159 0.73 -7.53 -7.71
CA ALA A 159 -0.58 -8.11 -7.39
C ALA A 159 -0.69 -8.53 -5.93
N LEU A 160 0.32 -9.20 -5.38
CA LEU A 160 0.31 -9.68 -3.99
C LEU A 160 0.41 -8.54 -2.98
N LEU A 161 1.08 -7.44 -3.33
CA LEU A 161 1.36 -6.36 -2.40
C LEU A 161 0.32 -5.26 -2.41
N ALA A 162 -0.37 -5.02 -3.51
CA ALA A 162 -1.37 -3.97 -3.57
C ALA A 162 -2.45 -4.09 -2.48
N PRO A 163 -2.99 -5.29 -2.17
CA PRO A 163 -3.90 -5.45 -1.02
C PRO A 163 -3.24 -5.12 0.32
N MET A 164 -1.98 -5.51 0.52
CA MET A 164 -1.23 -5.17 1.74
C MET A 164 -0.99 -3.67 1.85
N THR A 165 -0.70 -2.96 0.76
CA THR A 165 -0.58 -1.49 0.76
C THR A 165 -1.86 -0.82 1.23
N VAL A 166 -3.01 -1.27 0.71
CA VAL A 166 -4.32 -0.73 1.08
C VAL A 166 -4.61 -1.00 2.55
N ARG A 167 -4.35 -2.23 3.01
CA ARG A 167 -4.50 -2.62 4.42
C ARG A 167 -3.62 -1.74 5.34
N LEU A 168 -2.32 -1.67 5.08
CA LEU A 168 -1.37 -0.92 5.91
C LEU A 168 -1.68 0.58 5.92
N GLY A 169 -2.11 1.14 4.78
CA GLY A 169 -2.55 2.53 4.71
C GLY A 169 -3.84 2.80 5.50
N ALA A 170 -4.75 1.82 5.52
CA ALA A 170 -5.97 1.89 6.31
C ALA A 170 -5.65 1.82 7.79
N GLU A 171 -4.83 0.85 8.21
CA GLU A 171 -4.36 0.69 9.59
C GLU A 171 -3.66 1.95 10.10
N ASP A 172 -2.75 2.54 9.31
CA ASP A 172 -2.07 3.79 9.65
C ASP A 172 -3.02 4.98 9.86
N SER A 173 -4.07 5.06 9.03
CA SER A 173 -5.09 6.11 9.17
C SER A 173 -5.93 5.97 10.45
N THR A 174 -5.87 4.81 11.10
CA THR A 174 -6.77 4.42 12.20
C THR A 174 -6.03 3.94 13.44
N ILE A 175 -4.70 4.08 13.51
CA ILE A 175 -3.88 3.64 14.66
C ILE A 175 -4.23 4.33 16.01
N ARG A 176 -5.02 5.41 15.99
CA ARG A 176 -5.52 6.10 17.18
C ARG A 176 -7.03 6.08 17.28
N TYR A 177 -7.66 5.16 16.57
CA TYR A 177 -9.10 4.99 16.65
C TYR A 177 -9.42 4.43 18.05
N ASP A 178 -10.17 5.22 18.81
CA ASP A 178 -10.82 4.76 20.04
C ASP A 178 -12.14 4.13 19.62
N GLU A 179 -12.27 2.85 19.90
CA GLU A 179 -13.48 2.08 19.69
C GLU A 179 -14.52 2.51 20.72
N GLY A 180 -15.15 3.67 20.48
CA GLY A 180 -16.31 4.09 21.25
C GLY A 180 -17.29 2.91 21.36
N GLY A 181 -17.38 2.30 22.53
CA GLY A 181 -18.05 1.02 22.70
C GLY A 181 -19.55 1.22 22.82
N TYR A 182 -20.29 0.88 21.78
CA TYR A 182 -21.75 0.88 21.80
C TYR A 182 -22.35 -0.49 22.12
N GLY A 183 -21.53 -1.41 22.65
CA GLY A 183 -21.90 -2.79 22.91
C GLY A 183 -21.30 -3.77 21.90
N GLY A 184 -21.66 -5.05 22.03
CA GLY A 184 -21.00 -6.11 21.28
C GLY A 184 -21.58 -7.49 21.57
N THR A 185 -20.99 -8.51 20.93
CA THR A 185 -21.29 -9.92 21.17
C THR A 185 -20.05 -10.61 21.73
N GLY A 186 -20.18 -11.27 22.89
CA GLY A 186 -19.11 -12.10 23.44
C GLY A 186 -18.90 -13.40 22.67
N GLN A 187 -17.76 -14.05 22.92
CA GLN A 187 -17.29 -15.28 22.26
C GLN A 187 -18.30 -16.46 22.25
N PHE A 188 -19.27 -16.47 23.16
CA PHE A 188 -20.24 -17.55 23.34
C PHE A 188 -21.67 -17.18 22.92
N ALA A 189 -21.86 -16.06 22.21
CA ALA A 189 -23.20 -15.59 21.80
C ALA A 189 -23.97 -16.59 20.91
N THR A 190 -23.26 -17.48 20.20
CA THR A 190 -23.82 -18.50 19.31
C THR A 190 -24.04 -19.86 19.94
N GLN A 191 -23.59 -20.09 21.18
CA GLN A 191 -23.79 -21.36 21.85
C GLN A 191 -25.27 -21.53 22.30
N PRO A 192 -25.76 -22.76 22.50
CA PRO A 192 -27.09 -22.99 23.05
C PRO A 192 -27.26 -22.27 24.41
N GLY A 193 -28.17 -21.31 24.48
CA GLY A 193 -28.37 -20.45 25.65
C GLY A 193 -27.56 -19.13 25.64
N GLY A 194 -26.73 -18.92 24.62
CA GLY A 194 -26.07 -17.65 24.33
C GLY A 194 -27.09 -16.54 24.06
N LYS A 195 -26.82 -15.35 24.62
CA LYS A 195 -27.67 -14.18 24.41
C LYS A 195 -27.12 -13.35 23.25
N PRO A 196 -27.99 -12.84 22.35
CA PRO A 196 -27.60 -11.81 21.39
C PRO A 196 -26.90 -10.64 22.09
N GLY A 197 -25.94 -10.04 21.39
CA GLY A 197 -25.32 -8.80 21.83
C GLY A 197 -26.33 -7.67 21.76
N VAL A 198 -26.32 -6.80 22.77
CA VAL A 198 -27.15 -5.60 22.81
C VAL A 198 -26.29 -4.41 22.42
N LEU A 199 -26.79 -3.60 21.50
CA LEU A 199 -26.13 -2.40 21.00
C LEU A 199 -26.96 -1.17 21.38
N GLU A 200 -26.34 -0.15 21.97
CA GLU A 200 -26.97 1.12 22.29
C GLU A 200 -26.39 2.22 21.41
N LEU A 201 -27.11 2.56 20.32
CA LEU A 201 -26.62 3.49 19.32
C LEU A 201 -27.22 4.89 19.55
N PRO A 202 -26.38 5.93 19.71
CA PRO A 202 -26.84 7.26 20.14
C PRO A 202 -27.43 8.12 19.03
N ALA A 203 -27.29 7.74 17.75
CA ALA A 203 -27.75 8.54 16.63
C ALA A 203 -28.01 7.68 15.37
N ALA A 204 -28.66 8.30 14.37
CA ALA A 204 -28.67 7.77 13.01
C ALA A 204 -27.26 7.84 12.40
N GLY A 205 -26.88 6.84 11.61
CA GLY A 205 -25.58 6.86 10.94
C GLY A 205 -25.04 5.48 10.58
N ARG A 206 -23.76 5.46 10.21
CA ARG A 206 -23.03 4.25 9.88
C ARG A 206 -22.13 3.87 11.04
N TYR A 207 -22.15 2.59 11.42
CA TYR A 207 -21.37 2.03 12.50
C TYR A 207 -20.48 0.90 11.99
N ALA A 208 -19.33 0.71 12.63
CA ALA A 208 -18.39 -0.36 12.32
C ALA A 208 -18.58 -1.53 13.29
N ILE A 209 -18.47 -2.74 12.75
CA ILE A 209 -18.34 -3.97 13.52
C ILE A 209 -16.85 -4.32 13.54
N MET A 210 -16.30 -4.40 14.75
CA MET A 210 -14.92 -4.76 15.01
C MET A 210 -14.87 -6.17 15.59
N ALA A 211 -14.05 -7.04 15.02
CA ALA A 211 -13.71 -8.32 15.64
C ALA A 211 -12.61 -8.10 16.68
N VAL A 212 -12.76 -8.68 17.87
CA VAL A 212 -11.77 -8.64 18.95
C VAL A 212 -10.98 -9.95 18.95
N GLY A 213 -9.66 -9.85 18.89
CA GLY A 213 -8.76 -11.00 18.82
C GLY A 213 -8.70 -11.63 17.41
N PRO A 214 -8.68 -12.97 17.28
CA PRO A 214 -8.50 -13.62 15.98
C PRO A 214 -9.67 -13.31 15.04
N THR A 215 -9.37 -12.53 13.99
CA THR A 215 -10.37 -12.05 13.04
C THR A 215 -10.82 -13.17 12.08
N PRO A 216 -12.11 -13.49 12.01
CA PRO A 216 -12.62 -14.42 11.02
C PRO A 216 -12.54 -13.82 9.62
N LYS A 217 -12.22 -14.66 8.63
CA LYS A 217 -12.08 -14.24 7.22
C LYS A 217 -13.41 -13.80 6.60
N VAL A 218 -14.54 -14.26 7.15
CA VAL A 218 -15.88 -14.00 6.65
C VAL A 218 -16.83 -13.83 7.84
N PRO A 219 -17.01 -12.60 8.37
CA PRO A 219 -17.96 -12.36 9.43
C PRO A 219 -19.38 -12.51 8.88
N ASP A 220 -20.20 -13.31 9.57
CA ASP A 220 -21.62 -13.47 9.27
C ASP A 220 -22.46 -12.91 10.42
N CYS A 221 -22.47 -11.59 10.50
CA CYS A 221 -23.21 -10.83 11.48
C CYS A 221 -24.58 -10.40 10.95
N VAL A 222 -25.57 -10.48 11.83
CA VAL A 222 -26.94 -10.04 11.63
C VAL A 222 -27.26 -9.03 12.71
N VAL A 223 -27.62 -7.82 12.29
CA VAL A 223 -28.10 -6.75 13.17
C VAL A 223 -29.61 -6.60 12.97
N LEU A 224 -30.36 -6.61 14.08
CA LEU A 224 -31.81 -6.46 14.10
C LEU A 224 -32.21 -5.21 14.87
N ASP A 225 -33.20 -4.49 14.35
CA ASP A 225 -33.87 -3.39 15.02
C ASP A 225 -35.06 -3.92 15.84
N GLY A 226 -34.95 -3.89 17.17
CA GLY A 226 -35.99 -4.38 18.08
C GLY A 226 -36.47 -5.81 17.81
N GLY A 227 -35.64 -6.65 17.18
CA GLY A 227 -35.98 -8.03 16.79
C GLY A 227 -36.87 -8.17 15.54
N GLN A 228 -37.18 -7.09 14.81
CA GLN A 228 -38.18 -7.11 13.73
C GLN A 228 -37.60 -6.92 12.32
N ALA A 229 -36.62 -6.02 12.14
CA ALA A 229 -36.07 -5.71 10.82
C ALA A 229 -34.56 -5.98 10.73
N ARG A 230 -34.14 -6.78 9.73
CA ARG A 230 -32.73 -7.05 9.44
C ARG A 230 -32.06 -5.83 8.80
N ARG A 231 -30.97 -5.37 9.39
CA ARG A 231 -30.10 -4.34 8.81
C ARG A 231 -29.06 -4.98 7.90
N PRO A 232 -28.84 -4.44 6.68
CA PRO A 232 -27.80 -4.94 5.80
C PRO A 232 -26.43 -4.67 6.42
N VAL A 233 -25.59 -5.70 6.44
CA VAL A 233 -24.21 -5.63 6.90
C VAL A 233 -23.31 -5.69 5.66
N GLU A 234 -22.57 -4.60 5.42
CA GLU A 234 -21.62 -4.48 4.32
C GLU A 234 -20.23 -4.88 4.81
N ARG A 235 -19.58 -5.78 4.08
CA ARG A 235 -18.25 -6.28 4.46
C ARG A 235 -17.16 -5.33 4.02
N VAL A 236 -16.11 -5.26 4.82
CA VAL A 236 -14.85 -4.65 4.41
C VAL A 236 -14.03 -5.71 3.67
N SER A 237 -13.74 -5.49 2.39
CA SER A 237 -13.05 -6.47 1.54
C SER A 237 -11.58 -6.65 1.91
N ILE A 238 -10.95 -5.57 2.40
CA ILE A 238 -9.61 -5.57 2.97
C ILE A 238 -9.72 -4.99 4.38
N PRO A 239 -10.01 -5.82 5.39
CA PRO A 239 -10.18 -5.35 6.74
C PRO A 239 -8.83 -4.82 7.25
N PRO A 240 -8.72 -3.54 7.62
CA PRO A 240 -7.62 -3.11 8.47
C PRO A 240 -7.72 -3.85 9.81
N GLY A 241 -6.60 -4.41 10.26
CA GLY A 241 -6.52 -5.12 11.54
C GLY A 241 -5.71 -4.34 12.56
N ASP A 242 -5.71 -4.87 13.78
CA ASP A 242 -4.70 -4.58 14.80
C ASP A 242 -4.77 -3.18 15.44
N TYR A 243 -5.97 -2.72 15.78
CA TYR A 243 -6.16 -1.41 16.43
C TYR A 243 -5.89 -1.35 17.94
N GLY A 244 -5.23 -2.35 18.54
CA GLY A 244 -4.97 -2.32 19.98
C GLY A 244 -3.61 -2.87 20.38
N GLY A 245 -3.04 -2.27 21.43
CA GLY A 245 -1.82 -2.73 22.10
C GLY A 245 -2.09 -3.83 23.12
N ASP A 246 -1.00 -4.42 23.62
CA ASP A 246 -0.71 -5.33 24.74
C ASP A 246 -1.75 -6.40 25.17
N ALA A 247 -3.06 -6.23 24.95
CA ALA A 247 -4.12 -7.09 25.48
C ALA A 247 -5.34 -7.30 24.55
N ALA A 248 -5.58 -6.52 23.49
CA ALA A 248 -6.70 -6.78 22.56
C ALA A 248 -6.45 -6.21 21.17
N THR A 249 -6.56 -7.03 20.12
CA THR A 249 -6.46 -6.58 18.73
C THR A 249 -7.86 -6.41 18.16
N PHE A 250 -8.15 -5.26 17.56
CA PHE A 250 -9.43 -5.02 16.89
C PHE A 250 -9.24 -5.00 15.38
N ALA A 251 -10.13 -5.65 14.65
CA ALA A 251 -10.13 -5.61 13.19
C ALA A 251 -11.48 -5.15 12.67
N TRP A 252 -11.48 -4.16 11.78
CA TRP A 252 -12.71 -3.65 11.19
C TRP A 252 -13.17 -4.59 10.08
N VAL A 253 -14.25 -5.32 10.35
CA VAL A 253 -14.69 -6.39 9.47
C VAL A 253 -15.95 -6.06 8.66
N ALA A 254 -16.81 -5.19 9.17
CA ALA A 254 -18.05 -4.82 8.49
C ALA A 254 -18.60 -3.46 8.93
N THR A 255 -19.55 -2.93 8.18
CA THR A 255 -20.35 -1.76 8.54
C THR A 255 -21.84 -2.02 8.37
N PHE A 256 -22.65 -1.29 9.11
CA PHE A 256 -24.10 -1.26 8.93
C PHE A 256 -24.63 0.15 9.16
N GLU A 257 -25.81 0.43 8.62
CA GLU A 257 -26.49 1.72 8.79
C GLU A 257 -27.71 1.58 9.68
N VAL A 258 -27.91 2.59 10.52
CA VAL A 258 -29.08 2.69 11.39
C VAL A 258 -29.84 4.00 11.15
N PRO A 259 -31.18 3.96 11.14
CA PRO A 259 -32.01 5.11 10.79
C PRO A 259 -32.17 6.12 11.93
N GLY A 260 -31.83 5.74 13.16
CA GLY A 260 -32.05 6.57 14.34
C GLY A 260 -31.43 5.98 15.61
N PRO A 261 -31.38 6.76 16.70
CA PRO A 261 -30.95 6.27 17.99
C PRO A 261 -31.85 5.14 18.50
N GLY A 262 -31.28 4.17 19.21
CA GLY A 262 -32.06 3.10 19.80
C GLY A 262 -31.26 1.87 20.20
N THR A 263 -31.98 0.85 20.66
CA THR A 263 -31.41 -0.45 21.04
C THR A 263 -31.54 -1.43 19.88
N TYR A 264 -30.41 -2.00 19.49
CA TYR A 264 -30.32 -3.01 18.42
C TYR A 264 -29.76 -4.31 19.00
N THR A 265 -30.06 -5.42 18.35
CA THR A 265 -29.47 -6.72 18.72
C THR A 265 -28.57 -7.22 17.61
N MET A 266 -27.40 -7.72 17.96
CA MET A 266 -26.44 -8.30 17.02
C MET A 266 -26.19 -9.76 17.35
N THR A 267 -26.07 -10.57 16.30
CA THR A 267 -25.65 -11.97 16.38
C THR A 267 -24.65 -12.23 15.25
N CYS A 268 -23.50 -12.84 15.55
CA CYS A 268 -22.49 -13.21 14.57
C CYS A 268 -22.29 -14.72 14.65
N HIS A 269 -22.32 -15.45 13.54
CA HIS A 269 -22.37 -16.93 13.54
C HIS A 269 -21.04 -17.63 13.82
N ASP A 270 -19.94 -16.90 13.92
CA ASP A 270 -18.62 -17.43 14.24
C ASP A 270 -18.29 -17.29 15.74
N GLN A 271 -17.21 -17.95 16.17
CA GLN A 271 -16.78 -17.98 17.57
C GLN A 271 -15.95 -16.75 17.98
N GLY A 272 -16.14 -15.63 17.28
CA GLY A 272 -15.44 -14.38 17.53
C GLY A 272 -16.11 -13.55 18.61
N GLU A 273 -15.33 -12.72 19.30
CA GLU A 273 -15.87 -11.59 20.04
C GLU A 273 -15.95 -10.39 19.11
N TYR A 274 -17.03 -9.61 19.22
CA TYR A 274 -17.26 -8.44 18.39
C TYR A 274 -17.71 -7.26 19.22
N THR A 275 -17.27 -6.08 18.84
CA THR A 275 -17.72 -4.81 19.38
C THR A 275 -18.20 -3.90 18.25
N VAL A 276 -19.06 -2.95 18.59
CA VAL A 276 -19.59 -1.96 17.65
C VAL A 276 -19.14 -0.57 18.08
N GLY A 277 -18.58 0.16 17.13
CA GLY A 277 -18.13 1.53 17.33
C GLY A 277 -18.43 2.43 16.14
N GLU A 278 -17.97 3.69 16.22
CA GLU A 278 -18.03 4.62 15.09
C GLU A 278 -17.23 4.10 13.89
N VAL A 279 -17.56 4.46 12.66
CA VAL A 279 -16.71 4.05 11.53
C VAL A 279 -15.32 4.70 11.63
N PRO A 280 -14.23 3.92 11.58
CA PRO A 280 -12.89 4.49 11.58
C PRO A 280 -12.72 5.47 10.42
N ARG A 281 -12.23 6.68 10.72
CA ARG A 281 -12.06 7.73 9.71
C ARG A 281 -10.79 7.49 8.90
N ILE A 282 -10.90 6.71 7.83
CA ILE A 282 -9.84 6.57 6.83
C ILE A 282 -9.88 7.79 5.90
N ARG A 283 -8.71 8.36 5.62
CA ARG A 283 -8.56 9.51 4.70
C ARG A 283 -8.05 9.04 3.32
N GLY A 284 -8.18 9.90 2.32
CA GLY A 284 -7.62 9.66 0.98
C GLY A 284 -8.31 8.54 0.19
N ALA A 285 -7.65 8.04 -0.85
CA ALA A 285 -8.19 7.00 -1.73
C ALA A 285 -8.36 5.64 -1.00
N VAL A 286 -7.60 5.38 0.06
CA VAL A 286 -7.68 4.13 0.83
C VAL A 286 -9.06 3.91 1.43
N ALA A 287 -9.73 4.98 1.86
CA ALA A 287 -11.09 4.92 2.40
C ALA A 287 -12.08 4.25 1.44
N THR A 288 -11.85 4.36 0.13
CA THR A 288 -12.67 3.70 -0.89
C THR A 288 -12.10 2.34 -1.26
N LEU A 289 -10.77 2.20 -1.34
CA LEU A 289 -10.11 0.97 -1.78
C LEU A 289 -10.35 -0.21 -0.82
N ILE A 290 -10.50 0.01 0.49
CA ILE A 290 -10.81 -1.08 1.43
C ILE A 290 -12.13 -1.81 1.13
N HIS A 291 -13.04 -1.17 0.39
CA HIS A 291 -14.32 -1.75 -0.04
C HIS A 291 -14.25 -2.39 -1.43
N TRP A 292 -13.19 -2.14 -2.22
CA TRP A 292 -13.08 -2.67 -3.58
C TRP A 292 -12.85 -4.19 -3.56
N PRO A 293 -13.30 -4.92 -4.61
CA PRO A 293 -12.98 -6.33 -4.73
C PRO A 293 -11.47 -6.53 -4.79
N VAL A 294 -10.94 -7.44 -3.96
CA VAL A 294 -9.49 -7.72 -3.85
C VAL A 294 -8.85 -7.97 -5.22
N MET A 295 -9.55 -8.65 -6.13
CA MET A 295 -9.08 -8.93 -7.49
C MET A 295 -8.81 -7.67 -8.33
N VAL A 296 -9.60 -6.60 -8.14
CA VAL A 296 -9.39 -5.32 -8.84
C VAL A 296 -8.10 -4.66 -8.34
N ILE A 297 -7.85 -4.71 -7.03
CA ILE A 297 -6.63 -4.16 -6.42
C ILE A 297 -5.39 -4.95 -6.85
N MET A 298 -5.48 -6.28 -6.87
CA MET A 298 -4.42 -7.15 -7.41
C MET A 298 -4.12 -6.82 -8.88
N LEU A 299 -5.16 -6.64 -9.70
CA LEU A 299 -4.98 -6.27 -11.11
C LEU A 299 -4.26 -4.92 -11.26
N LEU A 300 -4.66 -3.91 -10.49
CA LEU A 300 -4.00 -2.60 -10.46
C LEU A 300 -2.52 -2.72 -10.08
N GLY A 301 -2.22 -3.50 -9.04
CA GLY A 301 -0.85 -3.79 -8.63
C GLY A 301 -0.02 -4.47 -9.71
N SER A 302 -0.65 -5.31 -10.54
CA SER A 302 0.03 -6.06 -11.61
C SER A 302 0.37 -5.24 -12.87
N VAL A 303 -0.32 -4.10 -13.08
CA VAL A 303 -0.22 -3.27 -14.30
C VAL A 303 1.24 -2.98 -14.72
N PRO A 304 2.15 -2.58 -13.84
CA PRO A 304 3.51 -2.28 -14.26
C PRO A 304 4.27 -3.49 -14.83
N GLY A 305 4.06 -4.68 -14.25
CA GLY A 305 4.64 -5.92 -14.78
C GLY A 305 4.04 -6.31 -16.13
N LEU A 306 2.73 -6.12 -16.29
CA LEU A 306 2.04 -6.34 -17.57
C LEU A 306 2.55 -5.38 -18.66
N LEU A 307 2.79 -4.10 -18.33
CA LEU A 307 3.37 -3.13 -19.26
C LEU A 307 4.79 -3.51 -19.69
N ILE A 308 5.59 -4.08 -18.79
CA ILE A 308 6.91 -4.64 -19.10
C ILE A 308 6.79 -5.79 -20.11
N ILE A 309 5.87 -6.73 -19.87
CA ILE A 309 5.61 -7.88 -20.75
C ILE A 309 5.18 -7.39 -22.13
N ALA A 310 4.18 -6.49 -22.20
CA ALA A 310 3.66 -5.94 -23.46
C ALA A 310 4.75 -5.21 -24.26
N ASN A 311 5.59 -4.42 -23.59
CA ASN A 311 6.72 -3.75 -24.24
C ASN A 311 7.77 -4.74 -24.75
N THR A 312 8.02 -5.83 -24.03
CA THR A 312 8.93 -6.90 -24.45
C THR A 312 8.39 -7.63 -25.68
N PHE A 313 7.09 -7.93 -25.70
CA PHE A 313 6.40 -8.55 -26.83
C PHE A 313 6.48 -7.70 -28.10
N ARG A 314 6.13 -6.41 -28.01
CA ARG A 314 6.19 -5.46 -29.13
C ARG A 314 7.58 -5.34 -29.75
N ARG A 315 8.64 -5.44 -28.94
CA ARG A 315 10.03 -5.42 -29.42
C ARG A 315 10.44 -6.73 -30.10
N GLY A 316 9.85 -7.85 -29.72
CA GLY A 316 10.05 -9.15 -30.39
C GLY A 316 9.37 -9.18 -31.76
N ALA A 317 8.11 -8.73 -31.83
CA ALA A 317 7.33 -8.73 -33.08
C ALA A 317 7.96 -7.88 -34.19
N GLY A 318 8.49 -6.69 -33.85
CA GLY A 318 9.16 -5.82 -34.84
C GLY A 318 10.52 -6.32 -35.35
N ARG A 319 11.08 -7.39 -34.77
CA ARG A 319 12.28 -8.07 -35.31
C ARG A 319 11.90 -9.16 -36.30
N ALA A 320 10.87 -9.95 -35.98
CA ALA A 320 10.38 -11.02 -36.86
C ALA A 320 9.80 -10.52 -38.19
N SER A 321 9.42 -9.24 -38.29
CA SER A 321 8.92 -8.64 -39.54
C SER A 321 10.02 -8.05 -40.43
N ARG A 322 11.30 -8.16 -40.06
CA ARG A 322 12.45 -7.65 -40.82
C ARG A 322 13.31 -8.75 -41.43
N ASP A 323 13.03 -9.99 -41.05
CA ASP A 323 13.60 -11.22 -41.61
C ASP A 323 12.57 -11.83 -42.58
#